data_AF-A0A2R6G0A6-F1
#
_entry.id   AF-A0A2R6G0A6-F1
#
_cell.length_a   1.000
_cell.length_b   1.000
_cell.length_c   1.000
_cell.angle_alpha   90.00
_cell.angle_beta   90.00
_cell.angle_gamma   90.00
#
_symmetry.space_group_name_H-M   'P 1'
#
loop_
_entity.id
_entity.type
_entity.pdbx_description
1 polymer ?
#
loop_
_entity_poly.entity_id
_entity_poly.type
_entity_poly.pdbx_seq_one_letter_code
_entity_poly.pdbx_strand_id
1 'polypeptide(L)'
;MTWRHGSVASEVEPQNRIGEFVTQHHEKIHDVRDLHAKAIVAGEGALVGSANFTRKGLAGRDELAVSLDEPESVDELRDWFDELWSNSSSATLEELDEFISTSQSTPRDVTHRSTLSIPSDAPRVKFLVG
;
A
#
# COMPACT_ATOMS: atom_id res chain seq x y z
N MET A 1 30.78 36.16 18.85
CA MET A 1 30.49 35.32 17.67
C MET A 1 30.64 33.88 18.09
N THR A 2 29.53 33.13 18.25
CA THR A 2 29.38 31.68 18.00
C THR A 2 28.08 31.15 18.62
N TRP A 3 27.11 30.94 17.71
CA TRP A 3 26.14 29.84 17.62
C TRP A 3 25.23 29.50 18.82
N ARG A 4 24.00 30.03 18.76
CA ARG A 4 22.83 29.48 19.45
C ARG A 4 22.41 28.16 18.79
N HIS A 5 22.09 27.16 19.61
CA HIS A 5 21.53 25.89 19.19
C HIS A 5 20.26 26.13 18.36
N GLY A 6 20.34 25.82 17.07
CA GLY A 6 19.17 25.71 16.21
C GLY A 6 18.38 24.47 16.62
N SER A 7 17.10 24.69 16.90
CA SER A 7 16.09 23.68 17.17
C SER A 7 16.19 22.54 16.17
N VAL A 8 16.44 21.33 16.65
CA VAL A 8 16.13 20.12 15.90
C VAL A 8 14.63 20.15 15.65
N ALA A 9 14.23 20.29 14.39
CA ALA A 9 12.85 20.04 13.99
C ALA A 9 12.54 18.60 14.42
N SER A 10 11.58 18.45 15.32
CA SER A 10 11.12 17.14 15.79
C SER A 10 10.67 16.34 14.57
N GLU A 11 11.45 15.33 14.22
CA GLU A 11 11.12 14.36 13.19
C GLU A 11 9.82 13.68 13.63
N VAL A 12 8.71 13.98 12.95
CA VAL A 12 7.41 13.40 13.26
C VAL A 12 7.54 11.90 13.01
N GLU A 13 7.44 11.10 14.08
CA GLU A 13 7.54 9.64 14.02
C GLU A 13 6.67 9.10 12.87
N PRO A 14 7.14 8.14 12.06
CA PRO A 14 6.42 7.66 10.87
C PRO A 14 4.99 7.18 11.16
N GLN A 15 4.74 6.71 12.38
CA GLN A 15 3.44 6.26 12.85
C GLN A 15 2.45 7.43 13.00
N ASN A 16 2.93 8.59 13.44
CA ASN A 16 2.12 9.81 13.53
C ASN A 16 1.72 10.31 12.13
N ARG A 17 2.62 10.19 11.14
CA ARG A 17 2.32 10.61 9.75
C ARG A 17 1.22 9.75 9.09
N ILE A 18 1.19 8.46 9.40
CA ILE A 18 0.13 7.56 8.89
C ILE A 18 -1.19 7.91 9.58
N GLY A 19 -1.19 8.07 10.91
CA GLY A 19 -2.39 8.46 11.65
C GLY A 19 -2.97 9.80 11.17
N GLU A 20 -2.12 10.81 10.97
CA GLU A 20 -2.50 12.11 10.41
C GLU A 20 -3.10 11.97 9.00
N PHE A 21 -2.44 11.23 8.11
CA PHE A 21 -2.91 11.02 6.74
C PHE A 21 -4.28 10.34 6.72
N VAL A 22 -4.45 9.26 7.49
CA VAL A 22 -5.73 8.56 7.52
C VAL A 22 -6.80 9.43 8.17
N THR A 23 -6.50 10.14 9.25
CA THR A 23 -7.46 11.09 9.86
C THR A 23 -7.93 12.14 8.85
N GLN A 24 -7.00 12.71 8.08
CA GLN A 24 -7.28 13.74 7.08
C GLN A 24 -8.09 13.21 5.88
N HIS A 25 -8.00 11.92 5.58
CA HIS A 25 -8.54 11.34 4.35
C HIS A 25 -9.48 10.14 4.58
N HIS A 26 -9.93 9.88 5.80
CA HIS A 26 -10.72 8.69 6.16
C HIS A 26 -11.99 8.51 5.31
N GLU A 27 -12.65 9.59 4.93
CA GLU A 27 -13.82 9.58 4.01
C GLU A 27 -13.49 8.99 2.61
N LYS A 28 -12.21 8.93 2.25
CA LYS A 28 -11.70 8.36 0.99
C LYS A 28 -11.01 7.02 1.19
N ILE A 29 -11.20 6.38 2.34
CA ILE A 29 -10.59 5.10 2.69
C ILE A 29 -11.70 4.15 3.08
N HIS A 30 -11.94 3.16 2.23
CA HIS A 30 -12.96 2.15 2.41
C HIS A 30 -12.32 0.82 2.81
N ASP A 31 -12.96 0.11 3.75
CA ASP A 31 -12.61 -1.27 4.07
C ASP A 31 -13.48 -2.24 3.27
N VAL A 32 -12.83 -3.21 2.61
CA VAL A 32 -13.48 -4.25 1.82
C VAL A 32 -12.91 -5.59 2.25
N ARG A 33 -13.77 -6.44 2.82
CA ARG A 33 -13.37 -7.76 3.32
C ARG A 33 -12.75 -8.61 2.20
N ASP A 34 -11.62 -9.23 2.53
CA ASP A 34 -10.88 -10.16 1.66
C ASP A 34 -10.43 -9.58 0.30
N LEU A 35 -10.34 -8.25 0.17
CA LEU A 35 -9.84 -7.60 -1.04
C LEU A 35 -8.34 -7.86 -1.22
N HIS A 36 -7.99 -8.69 -2.21
CA HIS A 36 -6.60 -9.00 -2.55
C HIS A 36 -6.15 -8.45 -3.93
N ALA A 37 -6.85 -7.45 -4.47
CA ALA A 37 -6.41 -6.72 -5.66
C ALA A 37 -5.28 -5.73 -5.34
N LYS A 38 -4.47 -5.37 -6.34
CA LYS A 38 -3.56 -4.21 -6.34
C LYS A 38 -3.66 -3.56 -7.70
N ALA A 39 -4.34 -2.43 -7.74
CA ALA A 39 -4.63 -1.70 -8.96
C ALA A 39 -4.47 -0.19 -8.72
N ILE A 40 -4.06 0.53 -9.75
CA ILE A 40 -4.09 1.99 -9.83
C ILE A 40 -4.85 2.34 -11.10
N VAL A 41 -5.92 3.13 -11.00
CA VAL A 41 -6.64 3.69 -12.14
C VAL A 41 -6.47 5.20 -12.11
N ALA A 42 -5.94 5.79 -13.17
CA ALA A 42 -5.65 7.22 -13.21
C ALA A 42 -5.65 7.77 -14.64
N GLY A 43 -6.33 8.91 -14.85
CA GLY A 43 -6.46 9.48 -16.19
C GLY A 43 -7.12 8.48 -17.13
N GLU A 44 -6.51 8.22 -18.30
CA GLU A 44 -6.97 7.25 -19.30
C GLU A 44 -6.34 5.85 -19.16
N GLY A 45 -5.56 5.60 -18.10
CA GLY A 45 -4.82 4.34 -17.95
C GLY A 45 -5.02 3.66 -16.60
N ALA A 46 -4.58 2.40 -16.55
CA ALA A 46 -4.53 1.62 -15.32
C ALA A 46 -3.29 0.73 -15.22
N LEU A 47 -2.90 0.39 -14.00
CA LEU A 47 -1.85 -0.57 -13.68
C LEU A 47 -2.42 -1.61 -12.71
N VAL A 48 -2.32 -2.89 -13.04
CA VAL A 48 -2.76 -4.01 -12.20
C VAL A 48 -1.62 -5.00 -12.03
N GLY A 49 -1.40 -5.51 -10.81
CA GLY A 49 -0.28 -6.43 -10.59
C GLY A 49 -0.21 -7.08 -9.22
N SER A 50 0.92 -7.71 -8.95
CA SER A 50 1.20 -8.43 -7.70
C SER A 50 1.76 -7.55 -6.58
N ALA A 51 2.28 -6.37 -6.91
CA ALA A 51 2.97 -5.50 -5.97
C ALA A 51 2.02 -4.86 -4.95
N ASN A 52 2.22 -5.15 -3.67
CA ASN A 52 1.67 -4.33 -2.60
C ASN A 52 2.31 -2.94 -2.60
N PHE A 53 1.54 -1.89 -2.25
CA PHE A 53 2.01 -0.50 -2.10
C PHE A 53 2.89 -0.29 -0.87
N THR A 54 4.01 -1.01 -0.82
CA THR A 54 5.04 -0.96 0.22
C THR A 54 6.39 -0.74 -0.43
N ARG A 55 7.37 -0.20 0.31
CA ARG A 55 8.74 -0.02 -0.20
C ARG A 55 9.31 -1.31 -0.81
N LYS A 56 9.06 -2.46 -0.16
CA LYS A 56 9.56 -3.75 -0.63
C LYS A 56 8.81 -4.28 -1.85
N GLY A 57 7.50 -4.05 -1.95
CA GLY A 57 6.72 -4.42 -3.14
C GLY A 57 7.09 -3.56 -4.34
N LEU A 58 7.23 -2.24 -4.18
CA LEU A 58 7.48 -1.33 -5.30
C LEU A 58 8.93 -1.32 -5.81
N ALA A 59 9.93 -1.62 -4.96
CA ALA A 59 11.34 -1.48 -5.32
C ALA A 59 12.24 -2.65 -4.90
N GLY A 60 11.70 -3.67 -4.23
CA GLY A 60 12.50 -4.70 -3.55
C GLY A 60 12.22 -6.14 -3.96
N ARG A 61 11.17 -6.40 -4.74
CA ARG A 61 10.77 -7.72 -5.24
C ARG A 61 10.68 -7.69 -6.76
N ASP A 62 10.87 -8.86 -7.35
CA ASP A 62 10.51 -9.09 -8.75
C ASP A 62 8.98 -9.30 -8.76
N GLU A 63 8.26 -8.29 -9.23
CA GLU A 63 6.80 -8.25 -9.28
C GLU A 63 6.32 -8.26 -10.73
N LEU A 64 5.10 -8.73 -10.97
CA LEU A 64 4.45 -8.68 -12.27
C LEU A 64 3.37 -7.60 -12.25
N ALA A 65 3.31 -6.81 -13.32
CA ALA A 65 2.21 -5.89 -13.56
C ALA A 65 1.91 -5.77 -15.05
N VAL A 66 0.68 -5.41 -15.37
CA VAL A 66 0.21 -5.07 -16.72
C VAL A 66 -0.28 -3.62 -16.70
N SER A 67 0.15 -2.85 -17.70
CA SER A 67 -0.38 -1.51 -17.97
C SER A 67 -1.50 -1.63 -19.00
N LEU A 68 -2.61 -0.95 -18.74
CA LEU A 68 -3.80 -0.91 -19.59
C LEU A 68 -4.04 0.54 -20.02
N ASP A 69 -4.27 0.74 -21.31
CA ASP A 69 -4.59 2.04 -21.92
C ASP A 69 -5.76 1.95 -22.92
N GLU A 70 -6.29 0.76 -23.16
CA GLU A 70 -7.51 0.57 -23.92
C GLU A 70 -8.73 1.08 -23.12
N PRO A 71 -9.54 1.98 -23.68
CA PRO A 71 -10.67 2.57 -22.97
C PRO A 71 -11.63 1.55 -22.34
N GLU A 72 -11.99 0.49 -23.08
CA GLU A 72 -12.91 -0.54 -22.59
C GLU A 72 -12.37 -1.28 -21.36
N SER A 73 -11.09 -1.69 -21.41
CA SER A 73 -10.41 -2.35 -20.28
C SER A 73 -10.29 -1.42 -19.06
N VAL A 74 -10.05 -0.13 -19.27
CA VAL A 74 -9.93 0.84 -18.18
C VAL A 74 -11.31 1.16 -17.58
N ASP A 75 -12.35 1.26 -18.40
CA ASP A 75 -13.73 1.46 -17.95
C ASP A 75 -14.23 0.27 -17.13
N GLU A 76 -13.96 -0.97 -17.55
CA GLU A 76 -14.30 -2.16 -16.76
C GLU A 76 -13.69 -2.11 -15.35
N LEU A 77 -12.43 -1.67 -15.24
CA LEU A 77 -11.75 -1.56 -13.96
C LEU A 77 -12.28 -0.40 -13.10
N ARG A 78 -12.76 0.69 -13.73
CA ARG A 78 -13.46 1.78 -13.03
C ARG A 78 -14.79 1.30 -12.48
N ASP A 79 -15.59 0.62 -13.29
CA ASP A 79 -16.89 0.09 -12.89
C ASP A 79 -16.74 -0.90 -11.72
N TRP A 80 -15.74 -1.79 -11.78
CA TRP A 80 -15.39 -2.69 -10.68
C TRP A 80 -15.01 -1.92 -9.40
N PHE A 81 -14.22 -0.85 -9.51
CA PHE A 81 -13.86 -0.02 -8.37
C PHE A 81 -15.09 0.69 -7.78
N ASP A 82 -15.94 1.26 -8.63
CA ASP A 82 -17.15 1.99 -8.22
C ASP A 82 -18.19 1.05 -7.58
N GLU A 83 -18.30 -0.20 -8.05
CA GLU A 83 -19.11 -1.23 -7.41
C GLU A 83 -18.59 -1.54 -6.01
N LEU A 84 -17.29 -1.76 -5.83
CA LEU A 84 -16.70 -1.97 -4.50
C LEU A 84 -16.89 -0.74 -3.60
N TRP A 85 -16.69 0.45 -4.15
CA TRP A 85 -16.81 1.71 -3.43
C TRP A 85 -18.23 1.95 -2.92
N SER A 86 -19.23 1.76 -3.80
CA SER A 86 -20.65 1.95 -3.47
C SER A 86 -21.19 0.92 -2.47
N ASN A 87 -20.58 -0.26 -2.41
CA ASN A 87 -20.96 -1.35 -1.49
C ASN A 87 -20.12 -1.40 -0.21
N SER A 88 -19.23 -0.44 0.00
CA SER A 88 -18.40 -0.34 1.20
C SER A 88 -18.62 0.99 1.92
N SER A 89 -18.29 1.01 3.21
CA SER A 89 -18.33 2.21 4.03
C SER A 89 -16.93 2.76 4.20
N SER A 90 -16.82 4.10 4.26
CA SER A 90 -15.61 4.75 4.74
C SER A 90 -15.31 4.29 6.17
N ALA A 91 -14.04 4.06 6.49
CA ALA A 91 -13.63 3.75 7.86
C ALA A 91 -13.96 4.92 8.80
N THR A 92 -14.64 4.67 9.91
CA THR A 92 -14.79 5.69 10.97
C THR A 92 -13.46 5.90 11.69
N LEU A 93 -13.26 7.08 12.29
CA LEU A 93 -12.05 7.36 13.05
C LEU A 93 -11.93 6.44 14.28
N GLU A 94 -13.06 6.07 14.88
CA GLU A 94 -13.10 5.11 16.00
C GLU A 94 -12.67 3.70 15.57
N GLU A 95 -13.23 3.16 14.49
CA GLU A 95 -12.84 1.83 13.95
C GLU A 95 -11.37 1.81 13.55
N LEU A 96 -10.87 2.92 13.02
CA LEU A 96 -9.48 3.07 12.65
C LEU A 96 -8.54 3.11 13.86
N ASP A 97 -8.90 3.85 14.92
CA ASP A 97 -8.10 3.90 16.15
C ASP A 97 -8.06 2.54 16.84
N GLU A 98 -9.18 1.82 16.84
CA GLU A 98 -9.25 0.43 17.30
C GLU A 98 -8.34 -0.48 16.44
N PHE A 99 -8.37 -0.35 15.11
CA PHE A 99 -7.52 -1.13 14.21
C PHE A 99 -6.03 -0.82 14.40
N ILE A 100 -5.66 0.46 14.54
CA ILE A 100 -4.27 0.88 14.75
C ILE A 100 -3.76 0.37 16.11
N SER A 101 -4.54 0.52 17.17
CA SER A 101 -4.14 0.08 18.52
C SER A 101 -4.01 -1.44 18.64
N THR A 102 -4.90 -2.22 18.02
CA THR A 102 -4.81 -3.68 17.97
C THR A 102 -3.64 -4.17 17.11
N SER A 103 -3.35 -3.49 15.99
CA SER A 103 -2.19 -3.77 15.13
C SER A 103 -0.84 -3.48 15.81
N GLN A 104 -0.79 -2.52 16.74
CA GLN A 104 0.39 -2.21 17.55
C GLN A 104 0.57 -3.16 18.74
N SER A 105 -0.53 -3.70 19.26
CA SER A 105 -0.56 -4.56 20.46
C SER A 105 -0.24 -6.03 20.16
N THR A 106 -0.34 -6.44 18.89
CA THR A 106 0.18 -7.74 18.48
C THR A 106 1.70 -7.65 18.59
N PRO A 107 2.39 -8.50 19.39
CA PRO A 107 3.82 -8.61 19.26
C PRO A 107 4.11 -8.77 17.77
N ARG A 108 5.15 -8.12 17.24
CA ARG A 108 5.74 -8.54 15.97
C ARG A 108 6.32 -9.93 16.20
N ASP A 109 5.45 -10.91 16.39
CA ASP A 109 5.80 -12.24 16.78
C ASP A 109 6.54 -12.80 15.59
N VAL A 110 7.82 -12.97 15.87
CA VAL A 110 8.80 -13.82 15.22
C VAL A 110 8.39 -14.17 13.81
N THR A 111 9.08 -13.56 12.85
CA THR A 111 9.30 -14.21 11.55
C THR A 111 9.65 -15.68 11.83
N HIS A 112 8.69 -16.58 11.69
CA HIS A 112 8.94 -17.93 11.22
C HIS A 112 9.36 -17.77 9.76
N ARG A 113 10.56 -17.19 9.57
CA ARG A 113 11.33 -17.43 8.38
C ARG A 113 11.71 -18.89 8.53
N SER A 114 10.88 -19.76 7.96
CA SER A 114 11.30 -21.11 7.61
C SER A 114 12.64 -20.93 6.90
N THR A 115 13.73 -21.27 7.59
CA THR A 115 15.08 -21.30 7.02
C THR A 115 15.19 -22.39 5.95
N LEU A 116 14.15 -23.20 5.82
CA LEU A 116 13.88 -24.10 4.71
C LEU A 116 13.25 -23.32 3.55
N SER A 117 14.06 -22.52 2.87
CA SER A 117 13.78 -22.22 1.46
C SER A 117 14.22 -23.44 0.66
N ILE A 118 13.39 -23.92 -0.26
CA ILE A 118 13.89 -24.81 -1.32
C ILE A 118 14.94 -23.98 -2.08
N PRO A 119 16.21 -24.41 -2.15
CA PRO A 119 17.20 -23.68 -2.92
C PRO A 119 16.74 -23.61 -4.37
N SER A 120 16.75 -22.41 -4.94
CA SER A 120 16.37 -22.15 -6.33
C SER A 120 17.49 -21.37 -6.98
N ASP A 121 18.04 -21.91 -8.06
CA ASP A 121 19.04 -21.26 -8.92
C ASP A 121 18.38 -20.33 -9.97
N ALA A 122 17.08 -20.02 -9.81
CA ALA A 122 16.37 -19.19 -10.77
C ALA A 122 17.02 -17.81 -10.89
N PRO A 123 17.50 -17.40 -12.07
CA PRO A 123 18.09 -16.09 -12.26
C PRO A 123 17.01 -15.02 -12.13
N ARG A 124 17.38 -13.85 -11.57
CA ARG A 124 16.48 -12.69 -11.56
C ARG A 124 16.18 -12.26 -12.99
N VAL A 125 14.90 -12.12 -13.30
CA VAL A 125 14.45 -11.61 -14.60
C VAL A 125 14.84 -10.14 -14.68
N LYS A 126 15.74 -9.81 -15.60
CA LYS A 126 16.09 -8.42 -15.92
C LYS A 126 15.26 -7.99 -17.12
N PHE A 127 14.34 -7.05 -16.92
CA PHE A 127 13.67 -6.41 -18.03
C PHE A 127 14.61 -5.37 -18.66
N LEU A 128 14.87 -5.50 -19.96
CA LEU A 128 15.44 -4.44 -20.77
C LEU A 128 14.26 -3.55 -21.18
N VAL A 129 14.26 -2.31 -20.70
CA VAL A 129 13.32 -1.30 -21.19
C VAL A 129 13.72 -0.99 -22.64
N GLY A 130 12.83 -1.31 -23.58
CA GLY A 130 12.96 -0.96 -24.99
C GLY A 130 12.56 0.48 -25.27
#